data_AF-A0A7X6ZUP7-F1
#
_entry.id   AF-A0A7X6ZUP7-F1
#
_cell.length_a   1.000
_cell.length_b   1.000
_cell.length_c   1.000
_cell.angle_alpha   90.00
_cell.angle_beta   90.00
_cell.angle_gamma   90.00
#
_symmetry.space_group_name_H-M   'P 1'
#
loop_
_entity.id
_entity.type
_entity.pdbx_description
1 polymer ?
#
loop_
_entity_poly.entity_id
_entity_poly.type
_entity_poly.pdbx_seq_one_letter_code
_entity_poly.pdbx_strand_id
1 'polypeptide(L)'
;MERKTLEAIEFDKIKSMVIDQTITEYGNRAAEALVPLCEFLHAKKLLSELSEAIVLFIKKGNVPIASVNDISDQIKRAELGGTLNAAELLDVAKILKISNALITYYN
;
A
#
# COMPACT_ATOMS: atom_id res chain seq x y z
N MET A 1 10.37 -5.93 21.80
CA MET A 1 9.83 -7.31 21.75
C MET A 1 10.96 -8.30 21.55
N GLU A 2 10.88 -9.50 22.15
CA GLU A 2 11.94 -10.52 22.03
C GLU A 2 11.78 -11.40 20.78
N ARG A 3 12.90 -11.73 20.13
CA ARG A 3 12.95 -12.56 18.91
C ARG A 3 12.34 -13.96 19.13
N LYS A 4 12.62 -14.59 20.28
CA LYS A 4 12.08 -15.90 20.64
C LYS A 4 10.56 -15.94 20.69
N THR A 5 9.93 -14.85 21.12
CA THR A 5 8.47 -14.73 21.15
C THR A 5 7.88 -14.68 19.74
N LEU A 6 8.52 -13.94 18.82
CA LEU A 6 8.08 -13.86 17.42
C LEU A 6 8.21 -15.20 16.69
N GLU A 7 9.29 -15.94 16.96
CA GLU A 7 9.50 -17.29 16.44
C GLU A 7 8.45 -18.26 16.99
N ALA A 8 8.15 -18.20 18.30
CA ALA A 8 7.18 -19.09 18.93
C ALA A 8 5.74 -18.90 18.40
N ILE A 9 5.38 -17.69 17.97
CA ILE A 9 4.07 -17.40 17.36
C ILE A 9 4.10 -17.48 15.82
N GLU A 10 5.23 -17.85 15.24
CA GLU A 10 5.43 -17.94 13.78
C GLU A 10 5.01 -16.65 13.05
N PHE A 11 5.43 -15.49 13.59
CA PHE A 11 5.00 -14.18 13.08
C PHE A 11 5.45 -13.94 11.63
N ASP A 12 6.55 -14.55 11.21
CA ASP A 12 7.03 -14.59 9.83
C ASP A 12 6.02 -15.23 8.87
N LYS A 13 5.32 -16.29 9.29
CA LYS A 13 4.27 -16.91 8.48
C LYS A 13 3.06 -16.00 8.35
N ILE A 14 2.63 -15.37 9.45
CA ILE A 14 1.53 -14.38 9.43
C ILE A 14 1.86 -13.24 8.47
N LYS A 15 3.10 -12.74 8.52
CA LYS A 15 3.59 -11.69 7.63
C LYS A 15 3.57 -12.14 6.17
N SER A 16 4.03 -13.35 5.88
CA SER A 16 4.02 -13.94 4.54
C SER A 16 2.60 -14.02 3.97
N MET A 17 1.62 -14.44 4.78
CA MET A 17 0.21 -14.47 4.37
C MET A 17 -0.32 -13.08 3.99
N VAL A 18 0.12 -12.02 4.67
CA VAL A 18 -0.26 -10.65 4.32
C VAL A 18 0.43 -10.19 3.04
N ILE A 19 1.74 -10.46 2.90
CA ILE A 19 2.54 -10.12 1.72
C ILE A 19 1.90 -10.71 0.45
N ASP A 20 1.45 -11.96 0.50
CA ASP A 20 0.81 -12.65 -0.63
C ASP A 20 -0.51 -12.00 -1.09
N GLN A 21 -1.12 -11.16 -0.25
CA GLN A 21 -2.34 -10.41 -0.58
C GLN A 21 -2.05 -8.96 -1.02
N THR A 22 -0.78 -8.53 -1.06
CA THR A 22 -0.42 -7.17 -1.49
C THR A 22 -0.38 -7.05 -3.01
N ILE A 23 -0.83 -5.91 -3.54
CA ILE A 23 -0.88 -5.65 -4.98
C ILE A 23 0.27 -4.74 -5.43
N THR A 24 0.69 -3.80 -4.58
CA THR A 24 1.70 -2.79 -4.90
C THR A 24 3.01 -3.11 -4.20
N GLU A 25 4.14 -2.73 -4.81
CA GLU A 25 5.46 -2.86 -4.19
C GLU A 25 5.50 -2.12 -2.84
N TYR A 26 4.87 -0.95 -2.75
CA TYR A 26 4.72 -0.24 -1.48
C TYR A 26 3.98 -1.07 -0.42
N GLY A 27 2.86 -1.70 -0.80
CA GLY A 27 2.10 -2.57 0.10
C GLY A 27 2.92 -3.77 0.57
N ASN A 28 3.69 -4.37 -0.33
CA ASN A 28 4.60 -5.47 -0.03
C ASN A 28 5.66 -5.05 1.00
N ARG A 29 6.39 -3.95 0.75
CA ARG A 29 7.38 -3.40 1.70
C ARG A 29 6.77 -3.02 3.04
N ALA A 30 5.56 -2.46 3.03
CA ALA A 30 4.84 -2.13 4.27
C ALA A 30 4.49 -3.39 5.07
N ALA A 31 4.05 -4.45 4.40
CA ALA A 31 3.79 -5.75 5.03
C ALA A 31 5.08 -6.40 5.56
N GLU A 32 6.18 -6.33 4.81
CA GLU A 32 7.50 -6.79 5.26
C GLU A 32 7.98 -6.07 6.53
N ALA A 33 7.72 -4.77 6.63
CA ALA A 33 8.09 -3.95 7.78
C ALA A 33 7.18 -4.14 9.01
N LEU A 34 6.08 -4.91 8.91
CA LEU A 34 5.17 -5.11 10.04
C LEU A 34 5.89 -5.73 11.23
N VAL A 35 5.59 -5.20 12.41
CA VAL A 35 6.00 -5.73 13.71
C VAL A 35 4.82 -5.61 14.67
N PRO A 36 4.68 -6.51 15.66
CA PRO A 36 3.62 -6.37 16.65
C PRO A 36 3.82 -5.09 17.47
N LEU A 37 2.72 -4.44 17.81
CA LEU A 37 2.71 -3.20 18.56
C LEU A 37 2.57 -3.49 20.05
N CYS A 38 3.34 -2.79 20.87
CA CYS A 38 3.21 -2.83 22.33
C CYS A 38 2.32 -1.71 22.87
N GLU A 39 2.11 -0.65 22.09
CA GLU A 39 1.31 0.52 22.49
C GLU A 39 -0.17 0.32 22.15
N PHE A 40 -1.00 0.18 23.18
CA PHE A 40 -2.43 -0.09 23.04
C PHE A 40 -3.16 0.96 22.21
N LEU A 41 -2.87 2.26 22.42
CA LEU A 41 -3.54 3.34 21.69
C LEU A 41 -3.21 3.30 20.19
N HIS A 42 -1.97 2.96 19.82
CA HIS A 42 -1.59 2.79 18.42
C HIS A 42 -2.27 1.57 17.79
N ALA A 43 -2.29 0.44 18.50
CA ALA A 43 -2.98 -0.76 18.02
C ALA A 43 -4.48 -0.52 17.82
N LYS A 44 -5.14 0.14 18.79
CA LYS A 44 -6.56 0.49 18.71
C LYS A 44 -6.87 1.40 17.53
N LYS A 45 -6.01 2.40 17.27
CA LYS A 45 -6.16 3.30 16.13
C LYS A 45 -6.10 2.54 14.79
N LEU A 46 -5.06 1.73 14.59
CA LEU A 46 -4.90 0.95 13.35
C LEU A 46 -6.03 -0.06 13.14
N LEU A 47 -6.53 -0.69 14.20
CA LEU A 47 -7.69 -1.57 14.12
C LEU A 47 -8.98 -0.82 13.75
N SER A 48 -9.15 0.42 14.21
CA SER A 48 -10.28 1.27 13.80
C SER A 48 -10.20 1.62 12.32
N GLU A 49 -9.02 2.04 11.85
CA GLU A 49 -8.77 2.35 10.43
C GLU A 49 -9.01 1.12 9.53
N LEU A 50 -8.56 -0.06 9.96
CA LEU A 50 -8.83 -1.32 9.26
C LEU A 50 -10.32 -1.65 9.22
N SER A 51 -11.04 -1.43 10.32
CA SER A 51 -12.48 -1.67 10.39
C SER A 51 -13.24 -0.77 9.42
N GLU A 52 -12.85 0.50 9.30
CA GLU A 52 -13.41 1.43 8.32
C GLU A 52 -13.12 0.99 6.88
N ALA A 53 -11.89 0.55 6.60
CA ALA A 53 -11.51 0.02 5.29
C ALA A 53 -12.34 -1.22 4.90
N ILE A 54 -12.58 -2.13 5.85
CA ILE A 54 -13.45 -3.31 5.64
C ILE A 54 -14.89 -2.88 5.34
N VAL A 55 -15.42 -1.89 6.07
CA VAL A 55 -16.78 -1.38 5.81
C VAL A 55 -16.88 -0.76 4.42
N LEU A 56 -15.89 0.00 3.98
CA LEU A 56 -15.84 0.54 2.61
C LEU A 56 -15.79 -0.58 1.58
N PHE A 57 -14.94 -1.60 1.79
CA PHE A 57 -14.82 -2.75 0.91
C PHE A 57 -16.14 -3.51 0.77
N ILE A 58 -16.86 -3.75 1.88
CA ILE A 58 -18.16 -4.41 1.85
C ILE A 58 -19.20 -3.57 1.09
N LYS A 59 -19.18 -2.25 1.26
CA LYS A 59 -20.17 -1.34 0.65
C LYS A 59 -19.91 -1.08 -0.84
N LYS A 60 -18.66 -0.85 -1.23
CA LYS A 60 -18.26 -0.39 -2.56
C LYS A 60 -17.59 -1.47 -3.40
N GLY A 61 -17.27 -2.63 -2.81
CA GLY A 61 -16.58 -3.72 -3.47
C GLY A 61 -15.08 -3.50 -3.56
N ASN A 62 -14.48 -3.99 -4.65
CA ASN A 62 -13.04 -3.98 -4.82
C ASN A 62 -12.46 -2.56 -4.83
N VAL A 63 -11.39 -2.36 -4.06
CA VAL A 63 -10.62 -1.11 -4.06
C VAL A 63 -9.89 -1.00 -5.41
N PRO A 64 -9.97 0.15 -6.11
CA PRO A 64 -9.36 0.31 -7.44
C PRO A 64 -7.84 0.54 -7.35
N ILE A 65 -7.13 -0.43 -6.78
CA ILE A 65 -5.66 -0.44 -6.66
C ILE A 65 -5.10 -1.36 -7.74
N ALA A 66 -3.98 -0.96 -8.35
CA ALA A 66 -3.21 -1.79 -9.25
C ALA A 66 -1.71 -1.56 -9.03
N SER A 67 -0.89 -2.51 -9.44
CA SER A 67 0.55 -2.32 -9.48
C SER A 67 0.92 -1.20 -10.45
N VAL A 68 1.78 -0.29 -9.97
CA VAL A 68 2.29 0.87 -10.71
C VAL A 68 3.81 0.84 -10.66
N ASN A 69 4.43 1.29 -11.75
CA ASN A 69 5.87 1.47 -11.80
C ASN A 69 6.26 2.67 -10.92
N ASP A 70 7.43 2.61 -10.29
CA ASP A 70 8.02 3.80 -9.68
C ASP A 70 8.40 4.78 -10.79
N ILE A 71 7.80 5.98 -10.75
CA ILE A 71 8.03 7.05 -11.71
C ILE A 71 8.82 8.23 -11.12
N SER A 72 9.41 8.06 -9.93
CA SER A 72 10.04 9.16 -9.18
C SER A 72 11.13 9.88 -9.97
N ASP A 73 11.94 9.14 -10.73
CA ASP A 73 13.04 9.70 -11.50
C ASP A 73 12.56 10.40 -12.78
N GLN A 74 11.51 9.87 -13.40
CA GLN A 74 10.82 10.47 -14.54
C GLN A 74 10.21 11.83 -14.13
N ILE A 75 9.55 11.88 -12.97
CA ILE A 75 8.98 13.12 -12.43
C ILE A 75 10.07 14.15 -12.13
N LYS A 76 11.14 13.78 -11.41
CA LYS A 76 12.28 14.69 -11.15
C LYS A 76 12.89 15.24 -12.44
N ARG A 77 13.03 14.39 -13.47
CA ARG A 77 13.55 14.84 -14.78
C ARG A 77 12.61 15.84 -15.44
N ALA A 78 11.30 15.60 -15.40
CA ALA A 78 10.30 16.52 -15.93
C ALA A 78 10.29 17.87 -15.20
N GLU A 79 10.44 17.87 -13.87
CA GLU A 79 10.55 19.10 -13.06
C GLU A 79 11.77 19.97 -13.45
N LEU A 80 12.86 19.33 -13.85
CA LEU A 80 14.07 20.01 -14.34
C LEU A 80 13.97 20.44 -15.82
N GLY A 81 12.81 20.33 -16.45
CA GLY A 81 12.56 20.71 -17.84
C GLY A 81 12.92 19.63 -18.87
N GLY A 82 13.25 18.42 -18.43
CA GLY A 82 13.44 17.27 -19.31
C GLY A 82 12.12 16.75 -19.90
N THR A 83 12.19 16.07 -21.04
CA THR A 83 11.02 15.48 -21.68
C THR A 83 10.77 14.05 -21.20
N LEU A 84 9.50 13.62 -21.27
CA LEU A 84 9.08 12.25 -21.06
C LEU A 84 8.79 11.59 -22.39
N ASN A 85 9.17 10.32 -22.54
CA ASN A 85 8.82 9.54 -23.71
C ASN A 85 7.37 8.99 -23.60
N ALA A 86 6.87 8.38 -24.67
CA ALA A 86 5.49 7.89 -24.72
C ALA A 86 5.17 6.83 -23.65
N ALA A 87 6.13 5.94 -23.33
CA ALA A 87 5.93 4.91 -22.30
C ALA A 87 5.86 5.53 -20.89
N GLU A 88 6.73 6.49 -20.60
CA GLU A 88 6.75 7.20 -19.32
C GLU A 88 5.48 8.03 -19.11
N LEU A 89 4.97 8.67 -20.17
CA LEU A 89 3.69 9.37 -20.12
C LEU A 89 2.51 8.41 -19.84
N LEU A 90 2.57 7.19 -20.38
CA LEU A 90 1.55 6.18 -20.11
C LEU A 90 1.58 5.72 -18.65
N ASP A 91 2.76 5.57 -18.06
CA ASP A 91 2.92 5.25 -16.64
C ASP A 91 2.35 6.37 -15.75
N VAL A 92 2.64 7.64 -16.08
CA VAL A 92 2.05 8.80 -15.40
C VAL A 92 0.52 8.79 -15.52
N ALA A 93 -0.01 8.59 -16.72
CA ALA A 93 -1.45 8.54 -16.96
C ALA A 93 -2.13 7.41 -16.17
N LYS A 94 -1.48 6.24 -16.08
CA LYS A 94 -1.96 5.10 -15.30
C LYS A 94 -2.08 5.45 -13.81
N ILE A 95 -1.06 6.09 -13.24
CA ILE A 95 -1.07 6.53 -11.85
C ILE A 95 -2.19 7.53 -11.61
N LEU A 96 -2.31 8.57 -12.45
CA LEU A 96 -3.37 9.57 -12.33
C LEU A 96 -4.78 8.95 -12.39
N LYS A 97 -4.98 7.98 -13.28
CA LYS A 97 -6.26 7.27 -13.41
C LYS A 97 -6.60 6.48 -12.13
N ILE A 98 -5.61 5.77 -11.57
CA ILE A 98 -5.76 5.03 -10.30
C ILE A 98 -6.03 6.00 -9.14
N SER A 99 -5.29 7.09 -9.05
CA SER A 99 -5.50 8.12 -8.02
C SER A 99 -6.91 8.70 -8.07
N ASN A 100 -7.41 9.04 -9.27
CA ASN A 100 -8.77 9.54 -9.42
C ASN A 100 -9.81 8.49 -9.01
N ALA A 101 -9.62 7.23 -9.41
CA ALA A 101 -10.52 6.14 -9.02
C ALA A 101 -10.52 5.92 -7.50
N LEU A 102 -9.38 6.05 -6.82
CA LEU A 102 -9.27 5.96 -5.36
C LEU A 102 -9.98 7.13 -4.66
N ILE A 103 -9.85 8.35 -5.16
CA ILE A 103 -10.56 9.52 -4.64
C ILE A 103 -12.08 9.30 -4.76
N THR A 104 -12.55 8.83 -5.91
CA THR A 104 -13.97 8.49 -6.12
C THR A 104 -14.42 7.31 -5.27
N TYR A 105 -13.55 6.33 -5.00
CA TYR A 105 -13.86 5.21 -4.13
C TYR A 105 -13.98 5.63 -2.66
N TYR A 106 -13.19 6.60 -2.22
CA TYR A 106 -13.25 7.08 -0.85
C TYR A 106 -14.48 7.97 -0.61
N ASN A 107 -14.73 8.94 -1.48
CA ASN A 107 -15.88 9.86 -1.44
C ASN A 107 -17.21 9.13 -1.65
#